data_AF-A0A3N5QGP1-F1
#
_entry.id   AF-A0A3N5QGP1-F1
#
_cell.length_a   1.000
_cell.length_b   1.000
_cell.length_c   1.000
_cell.angle_alpha   90.00
_cell.angle_beta   90.00
_cell.angle_gamma   90.00
#
_symmetry.space_group_name_H-M   'P 1'
#
loop_
_entity.id
_entity.type
_entity.pdbx_description
1 polymer ?
#
loop_
_entity_poly.entity_id
_entity_poly.type
_entity_poly.pdbx_seq_one_letter_code
_entity_poly.pdbx_strand_id
1 'polypeptide(L)'
;MHINFLVLLFFLITLSSPVNSKADSASELNRHFFEGEKCATALRQNPHAMKYRDKWEQCIEKYQGVYRKNPEGAWAPASLYNIGRLYLELFKHSQNPSDRKKGMELLSRVQEKFSESKYREHSSEELQKIQTAAHL
;
A
#
# COMPACT_ATOMS: atom_id res chain seq x y z
N MET A 1 -12.75 60.83 30.77
CA MET A 1 -11.57 60.93 29.88
C MET A 1 -10.77 59.65 30.06
N HIS A 2 -11.11 58.64 29.27
CA HIS A 2 -10.41 58.24 28.04
C HIS A 2 -9.11 57.51 28.34
N ILE A 3 -9.21 56.17 28.41
CA ILE A 3 -8.65 55.23 27.41
C ILE A 3 -7.12 55.22 27.49
N ASN A 4 -6.57 54.11 27.99
CA ASN A 4 -5.45 53.36 27.39
C ASN A 4 -5.02 52.22 28.32
N PHE A 5 -5.93 51.26 28.57
CA PHE A 5 -5.63 50.02 29.30
C PHE A 5 -5.45 48.81 28.36
N LEU A 6 -5.40 49.00 27.04
CA LEU A 6 -5.60 47.90 26.09
C LEU A 6 -4.78 48.06 24.79
N VAL A 7 -3.44 48.06 24.82
CA VAL A 7 -2.69 47.91 23.54
C VAL A 7 -1.38 47.09 23.60
N LEU A 8 -0.87 46.68 24.76
CA LEU A 8 0.44 45.97 24.80
C LEU A 8 0.38 44.58 25.45
N LEU A 9 -0.65 43.81 25.12
CA LEU A 9 -0.76 42.40 25.50
C LEU A 9 -1.45 41.57 24.41
N PHE A 10 -1.21 41.90 23.14
CA PHE A 10 -1.83 41.23 21.99
C PHE A 10 -0.88 41.14 20.78
N PHE A 11 0.37 40.71 21.00
CA PHE A 11 1.29 40.33 19.92
C PHE A 11 1.94 38.97 20.18
N LEU A 12 1.17 38.05 20.78
CA LEU A 12 1.52 36.63 20.95
C LEU A 12 0.29 35.76 20.61
N ILE A 13 -0.28 35.95 19.42
CA ILE A 13 -1.18 34.97 18.82
C ILE A 13 -0.58 34.52 17.49
N THR A 14 0.33 33.56 17.64
CA THR A 14 0.56 32.41 16.76
C THR A 14 0.00 32.55 15.34
N LEU A 15 0.88 32.86 14.39
CA LEU A 15 0.70 32.59 12.97
C LEU A 15 0.79 31.07 12.71
N SER A 16 -0.03 30.28 13.38
CA SER A 16 -0.20 28.86 13.08
C SER A 16 -1.23 28.76 11.96
N SER A 17 -0.78 28.88 10.71
CA SER A 17 -1.57 28.47 9.57
C SER A 17 -2.04 27.03 9.79
N PRO A 18 -3.30 26.68 9.48
CA PRO A 18 -3.73 25.29 9.50
C PRO A 18 -2.88 24.54 8.47
N VAL A 19 -1.99 23.68 8.94
CA VAL A 19 -1.28 22.71 8.07
C VAL A 19 -2.36 21.96 7.30
N ASN A 20 -2.30 22.04 5.97
CA ASN A 20 -3.26 21.40 5.07
C ASN A 20 -2.97 19.89 4.98
N SER A 21 -3.20 19.20 6.10
CA SER A 21 -2.79 17.82 6.40
C SER A 21 -3.33 16.75 5.43
N LYS A 22 -4.42 17.04 4.70
CA LYS A 22 -5.02 16.11 3.72
C LYS A 22 -4.22 16.02 2.42
N ALA A 23 -3.71 17.15 1.90
CA ALA A 23 -2.92 17.13 0.67
C ALA A 23 -1.54 16.49 0.91
N ASP A 24 -0.93 16.79 2.05
CA ASP A 24 0.36 16.24 2.45
C ASP A 24 0.28 14.71 2.64
N SER A 25 -0.79 14.21 3.26
CA SER A 25 -0.99 12.77 3.44
C SER A 25 -1.25 12.01 2.13
N ALA A 26 -2.00 12.59 1.18
CA ALA A 26 -2.20 11.98 -0.14
C ALA A 26 -0.87 11.89 -0.93
N SER A 27 -0.07 12.97 -0.93
CA SER A 27 1.26 12.99 -1.55
C SER A 27 2.21 11.94 -0.93
N GLU A 28 2.17 11.83 0.39
CA GLU A 28 2.97 10.84 1.12
C GLU A 28 2.57 9.39 0.77
N LEU A 29 1.27 9.10 0.68
CA LEU A 29 0.77 7.78 0.27
C LEU A 29 1.17 7.44 -1.17
N ASN A 30 1.10 8.41 -2.09
CA ASN A 30 1.59 8.25 -3.46
C ASN A 30 3.05 7.83 -3.44
N ARG A 31 3.91 8.56 -2.72
CA ARG A 31 5.35 8.26 -2.63
C ARG A 31 5.59 6.85 -2.11
N HIS A 32 4.95 6.45 -1.01
CA HIS A 32 5.14 5.11 -0.45
C HIS A 32 4.65 4.00 -1.39
N PHE A 33 3.57 4.22 -2.13
CA PHE A 33 3.09 3.29 -3.14
C PHE A 33 4.14 3.08 -4.23
N PHE A 34 4.66 4.17 -4.81
CA PHE A 34 5.68 4.11 -5.85
C PHE A 34 7.02 3.57 -5.35
N GLU A 35 7.35 3.73 -4.06
CA GLU A 35 8.49 3.06 -3.45
C GLU A 35 8.30 1.54 -3.38
N GLY A 36 7.08 1.07 -3.13
CA GLY A 36 6.71 -0.34 -3.24
C GLY A 36 6.93 -0.87 -4.65
N GLU A 37 6.52 -0.12 -5.67
CA GLU A 37 6.70 -0.50 -7.08
C GLU A 37 8.18 -0.58 -7.47
N LYS A 38 8.97 0.43 -7.08
CA LYS A 38 10.42 0.44 -7.31
C LYS A 38 11.11 -0.72 -6.60
N CYS A 39 10.74 -1.00 -5.34
CA CYS A 39 11.27 -2.13 -4.58
C CYS A 39 10.98 -3.46 -5.28
N ALA A 40 9.72 -3.71 -5.63
CA ALA A 40 9.31 -4.95 -6.29
C ALA A 40 9.99 -5.12 -7.66
N THR A 41 10.14 -4.03 -8.42
CA THR A 41 10.84 -4.04 -9.71
C THR A 41 12.31 -4.39 -9.54
N ALA A 42 13.01 -3.72 -8.61
CA ALA A 42 14.41 -3.98 -8.33
C ALA A 42 14.64 -5.42 -7.82
N LEU A 43 13.74 -5.95 -6.99
CA LEU A 43 13.81 -7.32 -6.51
C LEU A 43 13.70 -8.33 -7.66
N ARG A 44 12.74 -8.15 -8.57
CA ARG A 44 12.57 -9.03 -9.75
C ARG A 44 13.78 -9.03 -10.68
N GLN A 45 14.50 -7.91 -10.76
CA GLN A 45 15.72 -7.77 -11.55
C GLN A 45 16.95 -8.36 -10.87
N ASN A 46 16.84 -8.82 -9.62
CA ASN A 46 17.94 -9.37 -8.85
C ASN A 46 17.64 -10.82 -8.41
N PRO A 47 17.99 -11.83 -9.24
CA PRO A 47 17.79 -13.24 -8.92
C PRO A 47 18.47 -13.71 -7.64
N HIS A 48 19.57 -13.06 -7.22
CA HIS A 48 20.22 -13.37 -5.96
C HIS A 48 19.35 -12.92 -4.78
N ALA A 49 18.79 -11.71 -4.84
CA ALA A 49 17.91 -11.18 -3.79
C ALA A 49 16.58 -11.93 -3.68
N MET A 50 16.00 -12.41 -4.79
CA MET A 50 14.75 -13.17 -4.80
C MET A 50 14.77 -14.46 -3.96
N LYS A 51 15.96 -14.99 -3.64
CA LYS A 51 16.12 -16.18 -2.79
C LYS A 51 15.74 -15.92 -1.33
N TYR A 52 15.74 -14.66 -0.89
CA TYR A 52 15.60 -14.31 0.51
C TYR A 52 14.24 -13.70 0.81
N ARG A 53 13.48 -14.33 1.70
CA ARG A 53 12.13 -13.92 2.14
C ARG A 53 12.09 -12.48 2.62
N ASP A 54 13.10 -12.05 3.39
CA ASP A 54 13.16 -10.70 3.95
C ASP A 54 13.10 -9.62 2.85
N LYS A 55 13.65 -9.88 1.66
CA LYS A 55 13.61 -8.95 0.52
C LYS A 55 12.21 -8.78 -0.02
N TRP A 56 11.43 -9.87 -0.09
CA TRP A 56 10.03 -9.82 -0.46
C TRP A 56 9.19 -9.07 0.57
N GLU A 57 9.40 -9.39 1.85
CA GLU A 57 8.68 -8.77 2.98
C GLU A 57 8.94 -7.27 3.07
N GLN A 58 10.18 -6.82 2.81
CA GLN A 58 10.52 -5.40 2.73
C GLN A 58 9.72 -4.65 1.65
N CYS A 59 9.50 -5.26 0.48
CA CYS A 59 8.68 -4.63 -0.56
C CYS A 59 7.19 -4.69 -0.24
N ILE A 60 6.73 -5.80 0.34
CA ILE A 60 5.34 -5.97 0.80
C ILE A 60 4.97 -4.91 1.83
N GLU A 61 5.85 -4.65 2.80
CA GLU A 61 5.59 -3.71 3.90
C GLU A 61 5.30 -2.29 3.42
N LYS A 62 5.88 -1.88 2.28
CA LYS A 62 5.64 -0.56 1.67
C LYS A 62 4.18 -0.41 1.25
N TYR A 63 3.63 -1.40 0.56
CA TYR A 63 2.21 -1.42 0.19
C TYR A 63 1.30 -1.59 1.40
N GLN A 64 1.72 -2.40 2.39
CA GLN A 64 0.94 -2.53 3.64
C GLN A 64 0.83 -1.18 4.37
N GLY A 65 1.91 -0.39 4.41
CA GLY A 65 1.90 0.95 4.96
C GLY A 65 0.87 1.85 4.28
N VAL A 66 0.81 1.83 2.95
CA VAL A 66 -0.19 2.59 2.17
C VAL A 66 -1.60 2.15 2.52
N TYR A 67 -1.87 0.83 2.50
CA TYR A 67 -3.19 0.29 2.79
C TYR A 67 -3.64 0.55 4.25
N ARG A 68 -2.75 0.37 5.23
CA ARG A 68 -3.07 0.62 6.65
C ARG A 68 -3.41 2.07 6.93
N LYS A 69 -2.73 3.01 6.26
CA LYS A 69 -2.92 4.44 6.49
C LYS A 69 -4.17 4.98 5.79
N ASN A 70 -4.58 4.40 4.65
CA ASN A 70 -5.83 4.76 3.99
C ASN A 70 -6.50 3.55 3.31
N PRO A 71 -7.22 2.71 4.06
CA PRO A 71 -7.76 1.44 3.58
C PRO A 71 -8.93 1.57 2.59
N GLU A 72 -9.56 2.75 2.51
CA GLU A 72 -10.63 3.08 1.56
C GLU A 72 -10.15 4.09 0.49
N GLY A 73 -8.85 4.40 0.49
CA GLY A 73 -8.26 5.39 -0.41
C GLY A 73 -8.07 4.88 -1.84
N ALA A 74 -7.79 5.82 -2.76
CA ALA A 74 -7.56 5.51 -4.17
C ALA A 74 -6.46 4.45 -4.41
N TRP A 75 -5.46 4.37 -3.54
CA TRP A 75 -4.38 3.38 -3.61
C TRP A 75 -4.66 2.07 -2.87
N ALA A 76 -5.74 1.97 -2.10
CA ALA A 76 -6.07 0.79 -1.34
C ALA A 76 -6.23 -0.48 -2.21
N PRO A 77 -7.03 -0.49 -3.30
CA PRO A 77 -7.15 -1.66 -4.16
C PRO A 77 -5.82 -2.05 -4.80
N ALA A 78 -5.06 -1.06 -5.29
CA ALA A 78 -3.76 -1.28 -5.92
C ALA A 78 -2.74 -1.86 -4.94
N SER A 79 -2.71 -1.35 -3.71
CA SER A 79 -1.81 -1.81 -2.66
C SER A 79 -2.14 -3.25 -2.26
N LEU A 80 -3.41 -3.54 -2.02
CA LEU A 80 -3.85 -4.87 -1.62
C LEU A 80 -3.59 -5.93 -2.71
N TYR A 81 -3.85 -5.58 -3.97
CA TYR A 81 -3.49 -6.40 -5.12
C TYR A 81 -1.98 -6.69 -5.19
N ASN A 82 -1.14 -5.66 -5.06
CA ASN A 82 0.31 -5.82 -5.12
C ASN A 82 0.87 -6.64 -3.94
N ILE A 83 0.32 -6.50 -2.74
CA ILE A 83 0.68 -7.36 -1.60
C ILE A 83 0.35 -8.82 -1.94
N GLY A 84 -0.86 -9.09 -2.43
CA GLY A 84 -1.28 -10.44 -2.82
C GLY A 84 -0.37 -11.06 -3.86
N ARG A 85 -0.11 -10.32 -4.95
CA ARG A 85 0.86 -10.66 -6.01
C ARG A 85 2.25 -11.00 -5.47
N LEU A 86 2.80 -10.18 -4.58
CA LEU A 86 4.14 -10.40 -4.04
C LEU A 86 4.22 -11.65 -3.15
N TYR A 87 3.18 -11.98 -2.40
CA TYR A 87 3.11 -13.25 -1.68
C TYR A 87 3.05 -14.46 -2.62
N LEU A 88 2.33 -14.36 -3.73
CA LEU A 88 2.29 -15.41 -4.76
C LEU A 88 3.62 -15.58 -5.48
N GLU A 89 4.33 -14.48 -5.73
CA GLU A 89 5.68 -14.53 -6.29
C GLU A 89 6.68 -15.12 -5.28
N LEU A 90 6.61 -14.71 -4.01
CA LEU A 90 7.39 -15.30 -2.93
C LEU A 90 7.16 -16.80 -2.79
N PHE A 91 5.91 -17.26 -2.91
CA PHE A 91 5.58 -18.70 -2.88
C PHE A 91 6.37 -19.50 -3.94
N LYS A 92 6.60 -18.94 -5.14
CA LYS A 92 7.38 -19.62 -6.19
C LYS A 92 8.82 -19.92 -5.73
N HIS A 93 9.37 -19.11 -4.84
CA HIS A 93 10.71 -19.28 -4.30
C HIS A 93 10.73 -20.01 -2.96
N SER A 94 9.80 -19.70 -2.06
CA SER A 94 9.75 -20.26 -0.71
C SER A 94 9.14 -21.66 -0.67
N GLN A 95 8.30 -22.01 -1.65
CA GLN A 95 7.45 -23.21 -1.67
C GLN A 95 6.57 -23.34 -0.42
N ASN A 96 6.36 -22.27 0.36
CA ASN A 96 5.57 -22.29 1.58
C ASN A 96 4.08 -22.07 1.25
N PRO A 97 3.20 -23.05 1.47
CA PRO A 97 1.77 -22.93 1.16
C PRO A 97 1.08 -21.75 1.86
N SER A 98 1.59 -21.31 3.01
CA SER A 98 1.06 -20.13 3.72
C SER A 98 1.21 -18.84 2.89
N ASP A 99 2.29 -18.69 2.12
CA ASP A 99 2.47 -17.52 1.24
C ASP A 99 1.43 -17.55 0.11
N ARG A 100 1.21 -18.71 -0.51
CA ARG A 100 0.18 -18.88 -1.55
C ARG A 100 -1.20 -18.54 -1.01
N LYS A 101 -1.56 -19.13 0.14
CA LYS A 101 -2.85 -18.88 0.80
C LYS A 101 -3.03 -17.40 1.10
N LYS A 102 -2.01 -16.74 1.68
CA LYS A 102 -2.05 -15.31 1.98
C LYS A 102 -2.24 -14.46 0.74
N GLY A 103 -1.52 -14.78 -0.33
CA GLY A 103 -1.65 -14.11 -1.62
C GLY A 103 -3.06 -14.18 -2.17
N MET A 104 -3.64 -15.39 -2.21
CA MET A 104 -5.02 -15.60 -2.67
C MET A 104 -6.06 -14.89 -1.81
N GLU A 105 -5.94 -14.96 -0.48
CA GLU A 105 -6.86 -14.26 0.44
C GLU A 105 -6.89 -12.74 0.19
N LEU A 106 -5.73 -12.15 -0.07
CA LEU A 106 -5.62 -10.72 -0.36
C LEU A 106 -6.25 -10.36 -1.71
N LEU A 107 -6.04 -11.18 -2.74
CA LEU A 107 -6.68 -11.00 -4.05
C LEU A 107 -8.21 -11.17 -3.97
N SER A 108 -8.70 -12.15 -3.21
CA SER A 108 -10.14 -12.32 -2.96
C SER A 108 -10.71 -11.08 -2.26
N ARG A 109 -10.00 -10.56 -1.26
CA ARG A 109 -10.41 -9.33 -0.57
C ARG A 109 -10.45 -8.11 -1.49
N VAL A 110 -9.61 -8.03 -2.53
CA VAL A 110 -9.73 -6.97 -3.53
C VAL A 110 -11.07 -7.07 -4.26
N GLN A 111 -11.46 -8.28 -4.68
CA GLN A 111 -12.73 -8.50 -5.37
C GLN A 111 -13.95 -8.18 -4.50
N GLU A 112 -13.88 -8.52 -3.21
CA GLU A 112 -14.95 -8.30 -2.24
C GLU A 112 -15.13 -6.82 -1.90
N LYS A 113 -14.02 -6.08 -1.68
CA LYS A 113 -14.07 -4.71 -1.16
C LYS A 113 -14.08 -3.63 -2.22
N PHE A 114 -13.52 -3.89 -3.40
CA PHE A 114 -13.27 -2.86 -4.41
C PHE A 114 -13.93 -3.23 -5.74
N SER A 115 -15.27 -3.35 -5.74
CA SER A 115 -16.05 -3.80 -6.90
C SER A 115 -15.81 -2.97 -8.16
N GLU A 116 -15.67 -1.66 -7.99
CA GLU A 116 -15.51 -0.67 -9.07
C GLU A 116 -14.06 -0.47 -9.52
N SER A 117 -13.11 -1.13 -8.87
CA SER A 117 -11.69 -0.96 -9.19
C SER A 117 -11.26 -1.90 -10.31
N LYS A 118 -10.43 -1.42 -11.25
CA LYS A 118 -9.75 -2.28 -12.25
C LYS A 118 -8.98 -3.44 -11.62
N TYR A 119 -8.53 -3.29 -10.37
CA TYR A 119 -7.82 -4.35 -9.65
C TYR A 119 -8.72 -5.52 -9.24
N ARG A 120 -10.05 -5.38 -9.29
CA ARG A 120 -10.98 -6.51 -9.15
C ARG A 120 -10.75 -7.53 -10.26
N GLU A 121 -10.79 -7.07 -11.51
CA GLU A 121 -10.61 -7.93 -12.68
C GLU A 121 -9.21 -8.55 -12.67
N HIS A 122 -8.15 -7.74 -12.46
CA HIS A 122 -6.79 -8.27 -12.33
C HIS A 122 -6.66 -9.32 -11.21
N SER A 123 -7.36 -9.15 -10.08
CA SER A 123 -7.34 -10.12 -8.99
C SER A 123 -8.06 -11.42 -9.36
N SER A 124 -9.20 -11.31 -10.04
CA SER A 124 -9.96 -12.46 -10.57
C SER A 124 -9.11 -13.27 -11.54
N GLU A 125 -8.43 -12.61 -12.48
CA GLU A 125 -7.54 -13.26 -13.44
C GLU A 125 -6.40 -14.03 -12.76
N GLU A 126 -5.73 -13.42 -11.79
CA GLU A 126 -4.65 -14.07 -11.04
C GLU A 126 -5.16 -15.30 -10.27
N LEU A 127 -6.33 -15.20 -9.62
CA LEU A 127 -6.94 -16.32 -8.91
C LEU A 127 -7.35 -17.45 -9.87
N GLN A 128 -7.89 -17.12 -11.04
CA GLN A 128 -8.26 -18.11 -12.04
C GLN A 128 -7.03 -18.84 -12.57
N LYS A 129 -5.92 -18.13 -12.88
CA LYS A 129 -4.65 -18.76 -13.30
C LYS A 129 -4.17 -19.77 -12.26
N ILE A 130 -4.24 -19.41 -10.98
CA ILE A 130 -3.82 -20.26 -9.86
C ILE A 130 -4.69 -21.51 -9.74
N GLN A 131 -6.01 -21.39 -9.94
CA GLN A 131 -6.94 -22.51 -9.89
C GLN A 131 -6.71 -23.46 -11.06
N THR A 132 -6.59 -22.94 -12.27
CA THR A 132 -6.31 -23.75 -13.47
C THR A 132 -5.00 -24.51 -13.34
N ALA A 133 -3.95 -23.85 -12.83
CA ALA A 133 -2.65 -24.50 -12.62
C ALA A 133 -2.67 -25.59 -11.52
N ALA A 134 -3.67 -25.59 -10.63
CA ALA A 134 -3.83 -26.64 -9.61
C ALA A 134 -4.61 -27.87 -10.12
N HIS A 135 -5.24 -27.77 -11.29
CA HIS A 135 -6.01 -28.85 -11.92
C HIS A 135 -5.24 -29.57 -13.04
N LEU A 136 -4.05 -29.07 -13.40
CA LEU A 136 -3.11 -29.71 -14.32
C LEU A 136 -2.06 -30.49 -13.52
#